data_AF-A0AAV4CMN7-F1
#
_entry.id   AF-A0AAV4CMN7-F1
#
_cell.length_a   1.000
_cell.length_b   1.000
_cell.length_c   1.000
_cell.angle_alpha   90.00
_cell.angle_beta   90.00
_cell.angle_gamma   90.00
#
_symmetry.space_group_name_H-M   'P 1'
#
loop_
_entity.id
_entity.type
_entity.pdbx_description
1 polymer ?
#
loop_
_entity_poly.entity_id
_entity_poly.type
_entity_poly.pdbx_seq_one_letter_code
_entity_poly.pdbx_strand_id
1 'polypeptide(L)'
;MPYEFTLIYRPGKDAVNPADFLSKHPTTKPSRHNDGENYVNYVANAALPNALSLEEVRKETKQDRVLVAVITSISTGNWDSRLVSQFQFLKDELTIHDGIILRQHRIVIPESLRLRVIKLVYSAHQGVVKTKQLHREKVLLPGIDKLEESYLKECIPCQSSVTNAKQRDPLKISPLLKRPWDESSADFAGPFPSGDYLLIVIDDFSRFPEVEIVK
;
A
#
# COMPACT_ATOMS: atom_id res chain seq x y z
N MET A 1 -6.00 22.01 12.32
CA MET A 1 -5.61 23.05 13.30
C MET A 1 -4.18 23.44 13.03
N PRO A 2 -3.85 24.71 12.78
CA PRO A 2 -2.46 25.12 12.70
C PRO A 2 -1.90 25.17 14.12
N TYR A 3 -0.83 24.42 14.38
CA TYR A 3 -0.21 24.37 15.70
C TYR A 3 0.40 25.73 16.04
N GLU A 4 0.08 26.25 17.22
CA GLU A 4 0.72 27.42 17.80
C GLU A 4 1.91 26.94 18.64
N PHE A 5 3.13 27.26 18.21
CA PHE A 5 4.34 26.92 18.97
C PHE A 5 5.08 28.19 19.37
N THR A 6 5.60 28.17 20.59
CA THR A 6 6.42 29.25 21.12
C THR A 6 7.88 28.85 21.03
N LEU A 7 8.64 29.53 20.17
CA LEU A 7 10.07 29.30 20.04
C LEU A 7 10.80 30.04 21.18
N ILE A 8 11.49 29.30 22.04
CA ILE A 8 12.27 29.86 23.13
C ILE A 8 13.76 29.61 22.84
N TYR A 9 14.50 30.70 22.64
CA TYR A 9 15.96 30.65 22.51
C TYR A 9 16.59 30.35 23.88
N ARG A 10 17.43 29.31 23.94
CA ARG A 10 18.28 29.02 25.09
C ARG A 10 19.75 29.18 24.70
N PRO A 11 20.48 30.17 25.25
CA PRO A 11 21.89 30.35 24.94
C PRO A 11 22.73 29.15 25.40
N GLY A 12 23.57 28.60 24.53
CA GLY A 12 24.41 27.43 24.79
C GLY A 12 25.61 27.65 25.72
N LYS A 13 25.62 28.74 26.50
CA LYS A 13 26.69 29.06 27.46
C LYS A 13 26.47 28.41 28.82
N ASP A 14 25.23 28.02 29.13
CA ASP A 14 24.90 27.42 30.41
C ASP A 14 25.24 25.92 30.39
N ALA A 15 25.96 25.46 31.40
CA ALA A 15 26.33 24.04 31.61
C ALA A 15 25.13 23.08 31.68
N VAL A 16 23.91 23.62 31.69
CA VAL A 16 22.62 22.93 31.73
C VAL A 16 22.16 22.47 30.33
N ASN A 17 22.73 22.99 29.24
CA ASN A 17 22.38 22.60 27.87
C ASN A 17 23.49 21.75 27.20
N PRO A 18 23.56 20.44 27.46
CA PRO A 18 24.60 19.56 26.92
C PRO A 18 24.47 19.29 25.41
N ALA A 19 23.39 19.75 24.77
CA ALA A 19 23.11 19.44 23.37
C ALA A 19 24.12 20.07 22.39
N ASP A 20 24.60 21.28 22.65
CA ASP A 20 25.54 21.99 21.76
C ASP A 20 27.00 21.60 22.02
N PHE A 21 27.34 21.18 23.25
CA PHE A 21 28.70 20.81 23.62
C PHE A 21 29.16 19.53 22.91
N LEU A 22 28.31 18.51 22.85
CA LEU A 22 28.65 17.21 22.25
C LEU A 22 28.76 17.25 20.72
N SER A 23 28.08 18.19 20.04
CA SER A 23 28.21 18.33 18.57
C SER A 23 29.50 19.05 18.16
N LYS A 24 30.03 19.93 19.04
CA LYS A 24 31.21 20.77 18.76
C LYS A 24 32.50 20.23 19.36
N HIS A 25 32.42 19.33 20.33
CA HIS A 25 33.56 18.68 20.97
C HIS A 25 33.42 17.15 20.86
N PRO A 26 33.62 16.58 19.66
CA PRO A 26 33.65 15.14 19.50
C PRO A 26 34.75 14.55 20.37
N THR A 27 34.39 13.60 21.23
CA THR A 27 35.34 12.93 22.11
C THR A 27 36.35 12.13 21.29
N THR A 28 37.64 12.36 21.54
CA THR A 28 38.76 11.66 20.86
C THR A 28 38.91 10.20 21.25
N LYS A 29 38.15 9.73 22.24
CA LYS A 29 38.05 8.31 22.56
C LYS A 29 37.14 7.68 21.52
N PRO A 30 37.57 6.66 20.77
CA PRO A 30 36.64 5.89 19.96
C PRO A 30 35.59 5.35 20.91
N SER A 31 34.36 5.82 20.74
CA SER A 31 33.21 5.21 21.38
C SER A 31 33.27 3.72 21.01
N ARG A 32 33.50 2.86 22.01
CA ARG A 32 33.28 1.41 21.86
C ARG A 32 31.78 1.09 21.80
N HIS A 33 30.90 2.10 21.74
CA HIS A 33 29.51 1.84 21.44
C HIS A 33 29.37 1.50 19.97
N ASN A 34 28.74 0.37 19.76
CA ASN A 34 28.43 -0.21 18.49
C ASN A 34 27.31 0.55 17.79
N ASP A 35 27.36 1.89 17.79
CA ASP A 35 26.25 2.78 17.41
C ASP A 35 25.81 2.52 15.96
N GLY A 36 26.76 2.13 15.10
CA GLY A 36 26.48 1.66 13.74
C GLY A 36 25.69 0.36 13.72
N GLU A 37 26.15 -0.69 14.41
CA GLU A 37 25.42 -1.98 14.46
C GLU A 37 24.07 -1.84 15.18
N ASN A 38 23.99 -1.02 16.23
CA ASN A 38 22.75 -0.71 16.92
C ASN A 38 21.74 -0.01 15.99
N TYR A 39 22.22 0.91 15.15
CA TYR A 39 21.39 1.57 14.15
C TYR A 39 20.92 0.60 13.07
N VAL A 40 21.80 -0.26 12.55
CA VAL A 40 21.42 -1.27 11.54
C VAL A 40 20.41 -2.26 12.12
N ASN A 41 20.62 -2.69 13.37
CA ASN A 41 19.68 -3.54 14.10
C ASN A 41 18.32 -2.86 14.30
N TYR A 42 18.31 -1.57 14.66
CA TYR A 42 17.08 -0.79 14.78
C TYR A 42 16.33 -0.72 13.45
N VAL A 43 17.03 -0.40 12.36
CA VAL A 43 16.46 -0.32 11.01
C VAL A 43 15.90 -1.66 10.57
N ALA A 44 16.63 -2.75 10.78
CA ALA A 44 16.18 -4.10 10.45
C ALA A 44 14.91 -4.48 11.23
N ASN A 45 14.86 -4.19 12.54
CA ASN A 45 13.67 -4.45 13.35
C ASN A 45 12.48 -3.57 12.93
N ALA A 46 12.70 -2.29 12.63
CA ALA A 46 11.64 -1.35 12.25
C ALA A 46 11.04 -1.62 10.84
N ALA A 47 11.82 -2.28 9.97
CA ALA A 47 11.42 -2.66 8.63
C ALA A 47 10.43 -3.83 8.60
N LEU A 48 10.42 -4.70 9.62
CA LEU A 48 9.49 -5.82 9.67
C LEU A 48 8.13 -5.42 10.27
N PRO A 49 7.01 -5.96 9.77
CA PRO A 49 5.77 -5.94 10.52
C PRO A 49 5.96 -6.68 11.85
N ASN A 50 5.33 -6.23 12.94
CA ASN A 50 5.42 -6.87 14.27
C ASN A 50 5.13 -8.39 14.26
N ALA A 51 4.44 -8.89 13.23
CA ALA A 51 4.13 -10.29 13.03
C ALA A 51 5.24 -11.13 12.36
N LEU A 52 6.42 -10.56 12.06
CA LEU A 52 7.59 -11.25 11.49
C LEU A 52 8.83 -10.93 12.31
N SER A 53 9.61 -11.96 12.67
CA SER A 53 10.87 -11.79 13.40
C SER A 53 12.09 -11.82 12.48
N LEU A 54 13.16 -11.12 12.86
CA LEU A 54 14.43 -11.16 12.13
C LEU A 54 15.02 -12.57 12.09
N GLU A 55 14.86 -13.36 13.15
CA GLU A 55 15.32 -14.75 13.21
C GLU A 55 14.63 -15.64 12.16
N GLU A 56 13.32 -15.43 11.96
CA GLU A 56 12.56 -16.14 10.94
C GLU A 56 13.06 -15.76 9.54
N VAL A 57 13.25 -14.47 9.27
CA VAL A 57 13.80 -13.99 7.99
C VAL A 57 15.19 -14.57 7.74
N ARG A 58 16.07 -14.58 8.76
CA ARG A 58 17.42 -15.15 8.66
C ARG A 58 17.39 -16.65 8.36
N LYS A 59 16.50 -17.41 9.03
CA LYS A 59 16.35 -18.85 8.81
C LYS A 59 15.88 -19.14 7.38
N GLU A 60 14.88 -18.43 6.91
CA GLU A 60 14.32 -18.60 5.56
C GLU A 60 15.30 -18.13 4.48
N THR A 61 16.07 -17.06 4.73
CA THR A 61 17.12 -16.58 3.83
C THR A 61 18.20 -17.64 3.59
N LYS A 62 18.54 -18.45 4.60
CA LYS A 62 19.50 -19.57 4.47
C LYS A 62 18.97 -20.72 3.60
N GLN A 63 17.65 -20.85 3.48
CA GLN A 63 16.99 -21.89 2.68
C GLN A 63 16.72 -21.41 1.24
N ASP A 64 16.64 -20.10 1.03
CA ASP A 64 16.40 -19.50 -0.27
C ASP A 64 17.65 -19.57 -1.16
N ARG A 65 17.60 -20.43 -2.18
CA ARG A 65 18.70 -20.65 -3.13
C ARG A 65 19.15 -19.38 -3.84
N VAL A 66 18.23 -18.45 -4.13
CA VAL A 66 18.55 -17.20 -4.81
C VAL A 66 19.27 -16.26 -3.86
N LEU A 67 18.75 -16.07 -2.64
CA LEU A 67 19.36 -15.16 -1.68
C LEU A 67 20.73 -15.67 -1.19
N VAL A 68 20.90 -16.99 -1.02
CA VAL A 68 22.22 -17.58 -0.71
C VAL A 68 23.22 -17.31 -1.84
N ALA A 69 22.80 -17.43 -3.11
CA ALA A 69 23.64 -17.09 -4.24
C ALA A 69 23.98 -15.59 -4.27
N VAL A 70 23.03 -14.71 -3.92
CA VAL A 70 23.28 -13.26 -3.79
C VAL A 70 24.29 -12.96 -2.69
N ILE A 71 24.16 -13.56 -1.51
CA ILE A 71 25.12 -13.41 -0.39
C ILE A 71 26.54 -13.81 -0.83
N THR A 72 26.64 -14.93 -1.56
CA THR A 72 27.92 -15.42 -2.08
C THR A 72 28.49 -14.47 -3.14
N SER A 73 27.63 -13.92 -4.00
CA SER A 73 28.01 -12.99 -5.07
C SER A 73 28.49 -11.65 -4.52
N ILE A 74 27.86 -11.14 -3.45
CA ILE A 74 28.31 -9.94 -2.74
C ILE A 74 29.70 -10.16 -2.13
N SER A 75 29.94 -11.34 -1.55
CA SER A 75 31.23 -11.65 -0.89
C SER A 75 32.37 -11.92 -1.88
N THR A 76 32.08 -12.52 -3.03
CA THR A 76 33.07 -12.94 -4.03
C THR A 76 33.25 -11.95 -5.17
N GLY A 77 32.32 -11.01 -5.35
CA GLY A 77 32.28 -10.07 -6.47
C GLY A 77 31.83 -10.69 -7.80
N ASN A 78 31.49 -11.98 -7.84
CA ASN A 78 31.05 -12.67 -9.05
C ASN A 78 29.52 -12.65 -9.19
N TRP A 79 29.01 -12.01 -10.24
CA TRP A 79 27.58 -11.86 -10.52
C TRP A 79 27.12 -12.54 -11.82
N ASP A 80 27.93 -13.42 -12.40
CA ASP A 80 27.67 -14.00 -13.73
C ASP A 80 26.55 -15.05 -13.75
N SER A 81 26.07 -15.48 -12.57
CA SER A 81 25.00 -16.45 -12.45
C SER A 81 23.64 -15.88 -12.84
N ARG A 82 22.88 -16.61 -13.67
CA ARG A 82 21.50 -16.26 -14.01
C ARG A 82 20.59 -16.12 -12.78
N LEU A 83 20.88 -16.82 -11.69
CA LEU A 83 20.11 -16.75 -10.45
C LEU A 83 20.15 -15.36 -9.82
N VAL A 84 21.27 -14.65 -9.93
CA VAL A 84 21.47 -13.32 -9.31
C VAL A 84 21.27 -12.16 -10.29
N SER A 85 20.93 -12.44 -11.55
CA SER A 85 20.66 -11.43 -12.58
C SER A 85 19.66 -10.35 -12.13
N GLN A 86 18.65 -10.75 -11.33
CA GLN A 86 17.63 -9.87 -10.76
C GLN A 86 18.15 -8.89 -9.70
N PHE A 87 19.37 -9.09 -9.22
CA PHE A 87 20.02 -8.29 -8.19
C PHE A 87 21.29 -7.62 -8.72
N GLN A 88 21.76 -7.97 -9.91
CA GLN A 88 22.99 -7.46 -10.51
C GLN A 88 22.98 -5.93 -10.68
N PHE A 89 21.82 -5.36 -11.01
CA PHE A 89 21.65 -3.91 -11.12
C PHE A 89 21.61 -3.19 -9.76
N LEU A 90 21.47 -3.93 -8.65
CA LEU A 90 21.49 -3.42 -7.28
C LEU A 90 22.79 -3.74 -6.55
N LYS A 91 23.77 -4.38 -7.20
CA LYS A 91 24.96 -4.95 -6.55
C LYS A 91 25.68 -3.98 -5.60
N ASP A 92 25.78 -2.70 -5.98
CA ASP A 92 26.52 -1.67 -5.25
C ASP A 92 25.73 -1.10 -4.05
N GLU A 93 24.42 -1.37 -3.99
CA GLU A 93 23.52 -0.92 -2.92
C GLU A 93 23.17 -2.03 -1.92
N LEU A 94 23.57 -3.28 -2.20
CA LEU A 94 23.27 -4.43 -1.38
C LEU A 94 24.35 -4.63 -0.32
N THR A 95 23.90 -4.85 0.92
CA THR A 95 24.74 -5.10 2.08
C THR A 95 24.24 -6.33 2.82
N ILE A 96 25.14 -7.01 3.52
CA ILE A 96 24.80 -8.18 4.33
C ILE A 96 24.94 -7.79 5.79
N HIS A 97 23.91 -8.06 6.59
CA HIS A 97 23.94 -7.89 8.03
C HIS A 97 23.30 -9.10 8.70
N ASP A 98 24.04 -9.77 9.58
CA ASP A 98 23.61 -10.99 10.28
C ASP A 98 22.95 -12.05 9.39
N GLY A 99 23.47 -12.27 8.17
CA GLY A 99 22.93 -13.26 7.24
C GLY A 99 21.61 -12.87 6.57
N ILE A 100 21.21 -11.60 6.68
CA ILE A 100 20.08 -11.00 5.95
C ILE A 100 20.66 -10.00 4.94
N ILE A 101 20.01 -9.87 3.79
CA ILE A 101 20.39 -8.89 2.77
C ILE A 101 19.58 -7.61 2.98
N LEU A 102 20.27 -6.48 3.02
CA LEU A 102 19.72 -5.15 3.14
C LEU A 102 20.04 -4.33 1.89
N ARG A 103 19.07 -3.55 1.42
CA ARG A 103 19.27 -2.48 0.45
C ARG A 103 18.99 -1.16 1.16
N GLN A 104 20.04 -0.41 1.50
CA GLN A 104 19.93 0.77 2.36
C GLN A 104 19.19 0.41 3.68
N HIS A 105 17.98 0.92 3.87
CA HIS A 105 17.14 0.68 5.06
C HIS A 105 16.06 -0.41 4.86
N ARG A 106 16.12 -1.16 3.75
CA ARG A 106 15.08 -2.12 3.36
C ARG A 106 15.58 -3.54 3.41
N ILE A 107 14.79 -4.44 4.00
CA ILE A 107 15.10 -5.88 4.06
C ILE A 107 14.66 -6.56 2.78
N VAL A 108 15.53 -7.39 2.20
CA VAL A 108 15.16 -8.30 1.11
C VAL A 108 14.45 -9.53 1.68
N ILE A 109 13.21 -9.74 1.27
CA ILE A 109 12.38 -10.83 1.81
C ILE A 109 12.54 -12.13 1.00
N PRO A 110 12.83 -13.28 1.65
CA PRO A 110 12.92 -14.59 0.99
C PRO A 110 11.59 -15.02 0.40
N GLU A 111 11.64 -15.87 -0.64
CA GLU A 111 10.47 -16.28 -1.41
C GLU A 111 9.34 -16.86 -0.54
N SER A 112 9.67 -17.69 0.44
CA SER A 112 8.72 -18.33 1.36
C SER A 112 7.90 -17.34 2.18
N LEU A 113 8.46 -16.17 2.52
CA LEU A 113 7.81 -15.17 3.37
C LEU A 113 7.03 -14.10 2.58
N ARG A 114 7.18 -14.04 1.25
CA ARG A 114 6.60 -12.94 0.44
C ARG A 114 5.07 -12.86 0.56
N LEU A 115 4.39 -14.00 0.45
CA LEU A 115 2.92 -14.07 0.56
C LEU A 115 2.44 -13.62 1.94
N ARG A 116 3.15 -13.99 3.00
CA ARG A 116 2.80 -13.59 4.37
C ARG A 116 3.01 -12.10 4.59
N VAL A 117 4.11 -11.53 4.10
CA VAL A 117 4.36 -10.08 4.13
C VAL A 117 3.24 -9.34 3.40
N ILE A 118 2.85 -9.79 2.20
CA ILE A 118 1.76 -9.18 1.43
C ILE A 118 0.44 -9.23 2.21
N LYS A 119 0.08 -10.37 2.79
CA LYS A 119 -1.14 -10.48 3.64
C LYS A 119 -1.13 -9.49 4.80
N LEU A 120 0.02 -9.29 5.45
CA LEU A 120 0.16 -8.33 6.54
C LEU A 120 0.02 -6.89 6.05
N VAL A 121 0.71 -6.56 4.96
CA VAL A 121 0.71 -5.24 4.32
C VAL A 121 -0.70 -4.84 3.86
N TYR A 122 -1.45 -5.76 3.26
CA TYR A 122 -2.79 -5.49 2.74
C TYR A 122 -3.93 -5.78 3.73
N SER A 123 -3.63 -6.22 4.96
CA SER A 123 -4.64 -6.53 6.00
C SER A 123 -5.53 -5.33 6.37
N ALA A 124 -5.00 -4.12 6.24
CA ALA A 124 -5.72 -2.89 6.56
C ALA A 124 -6.53 -2.31 5.38
N HIS A 125 -6.50 -2.96 4.20
CA HIS A 125 -7.24 -2.56 3.00
C HIS A 125 -7.17 -1.05 2.66
N GLN A 126 -6.00 -0.41 2.87
CA GLN A 126 -5.84 1.06 2.75
C GLN A 126 -5.81 1.59 1.31
N GLY A 127 -6.24 0.79 0.34
CA GLY A 127 -6.09 1.05 -1.08
C GLY A 127 -4.68 0.76 -1.61
N VAL A 128 -4.61 0.43 -2.90
CA VAL A 128 -3.39 -0.10 -3.55
C VAL A 128 -2.23 0.88 -3.49
N VAL A 129 -2.46 2.16 -3.79
CA VAL A 129 -1.39 3.18 -3.87
C VAL A 129 -0.71 3.37 -2.50
N LYS A 130 -1.50 3.60 -1.45
CA LYS A 130 -0.99 3.82 -0.10
C LYS A 130 -0.30 2.58 0.45
N THR A 131 -0.89 1.41 0.22
CA THR A 131 -0.30 0.14 0.64
C THR A 131 1.00 -0.15 -0.10
N LYS A 132 1.09 0.19 -1.40
CA LYS A 132 2.32 0.10 -2.19
C LYS A 132 3.42 1.01 -1.65
N GLN A 133 3.08 2.25 -1.30
CA GLN A 133 4.04 3.19 -0.72
C GLN A 133 4.62 2.65 0.60
N LEU A 134 3.76 2.26 1.54
CA LEU A 134 4.17 1.87 2.89
C LEU A 134 5.10 0.65 2.93
N HIS A 135 4.84 -0.37 2.11
CA HIS A 135 5.71 -1.54 2.14
C HIS A 135 7.02 -1.30 1.38
N ARG A 136 7.02 -0.51 0.30
CA ARG A 136 8.24 -0.19 -0.47
C ARG A 136 9.25 0.65 0.31
N GLU A 137 8.79 1.36 1.34
CA GLU A 137 9.65 2.06 2.31
C GLU A 137 10.42 1.09 3.22
N LYS A 138 9.91 -0.11 3.47
CA LYS A 138 10.46 -1.02 4.50
C LYS A 138 11.04 -2.32 3.97
N VAL A 139 10.42 -2.90 2.95
CA VAL A 139 10.75 -4.22 2.44
C VAL A 139 11.00 -4.18 0.94
N LEU A 140 12.03 -4.90 0.50
CA LEU A 140 12.31 -5.14 -0.90
C LEU A 140 11.88 -6.55 -1.27
N LEU A 141 10.93 -6.64 -2.19
CA LEU A 141 10.40 -7.90 -2.70
C LEU A 141 10.64 -7.94 -4.22
N PRO A 142 11.57 -8.79 -4.69
CA PRO A 142 11.80 -8.96 -6.12
C PRO A 142 10.53 -9.46 -6.81
N GLY A 143 10.13 -8.79 -7.90
CA GLY A 143 8.94 -9.16 -8.67
C GLY A 143 7.60 -8.96 -7.94
N ILE A 144 7.56 -8.08 -6.94
CA ILE A 144 6.38 -7.88 -6.08
C ILE A 144 5.10 -7.51 -6.83
N ASP A 145 5.18 -6.70 -7.88
CA ASP A 145 3.99 -6.17 -8.54
C ASP A 145 3.04 -7.27 -9.03
N LYS A 146 3.58 -8.37 -9.60
CA LYS A 146 2.74 -9.50 -10.05
C LYS A 146 2.06 -10.22 -8.90
N LEU A 147 2.77 -10.40 -7.79
CA LEU A 147 2.26 -11.08 -6.61
C LEU A 147 1.19 -10.24 -5.91
N GLU A 148 1.39 -8.93 -5.83
CA GLU A 148 0.41 -7.98 -5.33
C GLU A 148 -0.85 -7.94 -6.19
N GLU A 149 -0.70 -7.88 -7.51
CA GLU A 149 -1.83 -7.88 -8.43
C GLU A 149 -2.67 -9.15 -8.31
N SER A 150 -2.03 -10.31 -8.20
CA SER A 150 -2.70 -11.59 -7.93
C SER A 150 -3.45 -11.54 -6.60
N TYR A 151 -2.79 -11.12 -5.51
CA TYR A 151 -3.41 -11.03 -4.20
C TYR A 151 -4.61 -10.08 -4.17
N LEU A 152 -4.48 -8.92 -4.81
CA LEU A 152 -5.53 -7.90 -4.86
C LEU A 152 -6.76 -8.36 -5.65
N LYS A 153 -6.57 -9.15 -6.71
CA LYS A 153 -7.67 -9.75 -7.49
C LYS A 153 -8.49 -10.74 -6.66
N GLU A 154 -7.84 -11.47 -5.76
CA GLU A 154 -8.48 -12.47 -4.89
C GLU A 154 -9.05 -11.87 -3.60
N CYS A 155 -8.66 -10.64 -3.25
CA CYS A 155 -9.03 -10.00 -1.99
C CYS A 155 -10.46 -9.43 -2.02
N ILE A 156 -11.42 -10.16 -1.43
CA ILE A 156 -12.86 -9.78 -1.40
C ILE A 156 -13.09 -8.35 -0.89
N PRO A 157 -12.53 -7.89 0.26
CA PRO A 157 -12.77 -6.53 0.73
C PRO A 157 -12.21 -5.44 -0.19
N CYS A 158 -11.08 -5.71 -0.87
CA CYS A 158 -10.57 -4.81 -1.89
C CYS A 158 -11.50 -4.79 -3.10
N GLN A 159 -11.93 -5.97 -3.60
CA GLN A 159 -12.79 -6.05 -4.77
C GLN A 159 -14.17 -5.41 -4.56
N SER A 160 -14.75 -5.52 -3.36
CA SER A 160 -16.05 -4.90 -3.05
C SER A 160 -15.97 -3.38 -2.91
N SER A 161 -14.81 -2.84 -2.55
CA SER A 161 -14.59 -1.39 -2.41
C SER A 161 -14.12 -0.72 -3.69
N VAL A 162 -13.61 -1.47 -4.68
CA VAL A 162 -13.37 -0.93 -6.02
C VAL A 162 -14.72 -0.67 -6.68
N THR A 163 -15.12 0.60 -6.74
CA THR A 163 -16.13 1.05 -7.70
C THR A 163 -15.54 0.89 -9.09
N ASN A 164 -15.69 -0.30 -9.67
CA ASN A 164 -15.56 -0.55 -11.10
C ASN A 164 -16.74 0.12 -11.79
N ALA A 165 -16.83 1.45 -11.68
CA ALA A 165 -17.56 2.24 -12.62
C ALA A 165 -16.77 2.13 -13.93
N LYS A 166 -16.97 1.03 -14.66
CA LYS A 166 -16.92 1.09 -16.12
C LYS A 166 -17.65 2.38 -16.45
N GLN A 167 -17.00 3.28 -17.19
CA GLN A 167 -17.69 4.47 -17.68
C GLN A 167 -19.02 3.96 -18.22
N ARG A 168 -20.11 4.44 -17.63
CA ARG A 168 -21.43 4.05 -18.10
C ARG A 168 -21.44 4.41 -19.58
N ASP A 169 -21.83 3.46 -20.41
CA ASP A 169 -21.99 3.77 -21.82
C ASP A 169 -22.89 5.02 -21.94
N PRO A 170 -22.62 5.90 -22.91
CA PRO A 170 -23.48 7.05 -23.14
C PRO A 170 -24.95 6.63 -23.22
N LEU A 171 -25.84 7.45 -22.65
CA LEU A 171 -27.28 7.21 -22.76
C LEU A 171 -27.65 7.05 -24.24
N LYS A 172 -28.27 5.92 -24.58
CA LYS A 172 -28.83 5.73 -25.92
C LYS A 172 -30.08 6.59 -26.04
N ILE A 173 -30.12 7.41 -27.09
CA ILE A 173 -31.32 8.20 -27.41
C ILE A 173 -32.40 7.22 -27.88
N SER A 174 -33.57 7.27 -27.23
CA SER A 174 -34.74 6.49 -27.65
C SER A 174 -35.19 6.89 -29.06
N PRO A 175 -35.73 5.96 -29.87
CA PRO A 175 -36.26 6.30 -31.18
C PRO A 175 -37.39 7.33 -31.07
N LEU A 176 -37.53 8.17 -32.12
CA LEU A 176 -38.65 9.09 -32.20
C LEU A 176 -39.94 8.30 -32.47
N LEU A 177 -40.90 8.42 -31.55
CA LEU A 177 -42.24 7.87 -31.69
C LEU A 177 -43.02 8.61 -32.78
N LYS A 178 -44.00 7.94 -33.41
CA LYS A 178 -44.71 8.48 -34.58
C LYS A 178 -46.13 8.94 -34.26
N ARG A 179 -46.77 8.37 -33.25
CA ARG A 179 -48.16 8.67 -32.87
C ARG A 179 -48.32 8.63 -31.34
N PRO A 180 -49.31 9.36 -30.79
CA PRO A 180 -49.72 9.21 -29.40
C PRO A 180 -50.11 7.76 -29.10
N TRP A 181 -49.74 7.30 -27.91
CA TRP A 181 -49.99 5.94 -27.40
C TRP A 181 -49.24 4.81 -28.13
N ASP A 182 -48.25 5.13 -28.95
CA ASP A 182 -47.34 4.13 -29.53
C ASP A 182 -46.48 3.45 -28.43
N GLU A 183 -46.05 4.22 -27.43
CA GLU A 183 -45.31 3.75 -26.25
C GLU A 183 -45.76 4.54 -25.02
N SER A 184 -45.83 3.88 -23.88
CA SER A 184 -46.21 4.52 -22.62
C SER A 184 -45.33 4.02 -21.49
N SER A 185 -45.01 4.94 -20.59
CA SER A 185 -44.23 4.69 -19.38
C SER A 185 -45.16 4.76 -18.18
N ALA A 186 -45.13 3.75 -17.33
CA ALA A 186 -45.94 3.69 -16.11
C ALA A 186 -45.03 3.62 -14.88
N ASP A 187 -45.39 4.38 -13.83
CA ASP A 187 -44.70 4.36 -12.54
C ASP A 187 -45.69 4.60 -11.40
N PHE A 188 -45.29 4.25 -10.18
CA PHE A 188 -46.06 4.54 -8.97
C PHE A 188 -45.42 5.69 -8.19
N ALA A 189 -46.23 6.70 -7.87
CA ALA A 189 -45.88 7.67 -6.85
C ALA A 189 -46.54 7.27 -5.53
N GLY A 190 -45.74 7.08 -4.48
CA GLY A 190 -46.25 6.78 -3.14
C GLY A 190 -45.27 5.99 -2.27
N PRO A 191 -45.73 5.55 -1.07
CA PRO A 191 -47.04 5.86 -0.49
C PRO A 191 -47.16 7.32 -0.04
N PHE A 192 -48.32 7.92 -0.23
CA PHE A 192 -48.65 9.25 0.33
C PHE A 192 -49.09 9.14 1.80
N PRO A 193 -49.13 10.26 2.56
CA PRO A 193 -49.60 10.23 3.96
C PRO A 193 -51.01 9.67 4.17
N SER A 194 -51.86 9.66 3.14
CA SER A 194 -53.19 9.04 3.17
C SER A 194 -53.15 7.50 3.09
N GLY A 195 -52.00 6.92 2.75
CA GLY A 195 -51.82 5.49 2.49
C GLY A 195 -52.00 5.10 1.02
N ASP A 196 -52.50 6.00 0.19
CA ASP A 196 -52.74 5.74 -1.23
C ASP A 196 -51.47 5.85 -2.08
N TYR A 197 -51.49 5.22 -3.25
CA TYR A 197 -50.52 5.36 -4.33
C TYR A 197 -51.19 6.02 -5.55
N LEU A 198 -50.40 6.67 -6.39
CA LEU A 198 -50.83 7.12 -7.71
C LEU A 198 -50.18 6.22 -8.76
N LEU A 199 -50.98 5.52 -9.55
CA LEU A 199 -50.53 4.94 -10.80
C LEU A 199 -50.48 6.05 -11.85
N ILE A 200 -49.27 6.37 -12.32
CA ILE A 200 -49.04 7.40 -13.32
C ILE A 200 -48.67 6.69 -14.62
N VAL A 201 -49.47 6.88 -15.66
CA VAL A 201 -49.18 6.40 -17.03
C VAL A 201 -48.94 7.62 -17.91
N ILE A 202 -47.81 7.68 -18.60
CA ILE A 202 -47.43 8.79 -19.47
C ILE A 202 -47.31 8.26 -20.90
N ASP A 203 -48.01 8.89 -21.84
CA ASP A 203 -47.74 8.67 -23.27
C ASP A 203 -46.37 9.29 -23.63
N ASP A 204 -45.45 8.47 -24.13
CA ASP A 204 -44.08 8.90 -24.40
C ASP A 204 -43.97 9.82 -25.63
N PHE A 205 -44.98 9.82 -26.52
CA PHE A 205 -45.02 10.71 -27.68
C PHE A 205 -45.51 12.11 -27.29
N SER A 206 -46.73 12.24 -26.74
CA SER A 206 -47.34 13.53 -26.40
C SER A 206 -46.94 14.07 -25.03
N ARG A 207 -46.33 13.25 -24.18
CA ARG A 207 -46.05 13.54 -22.76
C ARG A 207 -47.32 13.80 -21.94
N PHE A 208 -48.46 13.30 -22.40
CA PHE A 208 -49.73 13.41 -21.68
C PHE A 208 -49.79 12.39 -20.52
N PRO A 209 -50.02 12.84 -19.27
CA PRO A 209 -50.15 11.94 -18.13
C PRO A 209 -51.62 11.56 -17.87
N GLU A 210 -51.85 10.29 -17.57
CA GLU A 210 -53.07 9.75 -16.99
C GLU A 210 -52.74 9.21 -15.59
N VAL A 211 -53.54 9.61 -14.60
CA VAL A 211 -53.26 9.32 -13.19
C VAL A 211 -54.47 8.71 -12.53
N GLU A 212 -54.28 7.55 -11.89
CA GLU A 212 -55.31 6.86 -11.13
C GLU A 212 -54.87 6.65 -9.67
N ILE A 213 -55.79 6.87 -8.73
CA ILE A 213 -55.55 6.64 -7.30
C ILE A 213 -55.77 5.16 -7.02
N VAL A 214 -54.75 4.49 -6.50
CA VAL A 214 -54.77 3.07 -6.14
C VAL A 214 -54.52 2.94 -4.62
N LYS A 215 -55.31 2.09 -3.96
CA LYS A 215 -55.21 1.81 -2.52
C LYS A 215 -54.35 0.59 -2.23
#